data_AF-A0A1E4JUN9-F1
#
_entry.id   AF-A0A1E4JUN9-F1
#
_cell.length_a   1.000
_cell.length_b   1.000
_cell.length_c   1.000
_cell.angle_alpha   90.00
_cell.angle_beta   90.00
_cell.angle_gamma   90.00
#
_symmetry.space_group_name_H-M   'P 1'
#
loop_
_entity.id
_entity.type
_entity.pdbx_description
1 polymer ?
#
loop_
_entity_poly.entity_id
_entity_poly.type
_entity_poly.pdbx_seq_one_letter_code
_entity_poly.pdbx_strand_id
1 'polypeptide(L)'
;MTACRPVLLTLLTLFAGTTFAAKVKPPSAILREATTSIAAVEFAEIGPTGRMVFKRLEKLGGEAEIPELIDVSVPESLRRIVAPGEHYLIAYTIYRREAEQIRVSRQGAQLLVSPGLEPALLRDTPENRAVMAWQAGDDAKAVHARLPELIAMLDAKDPQLQNFALSEIVLRPQLSDVLDSRARKALVRFAARNDAETNARARLLQAAIALPKQFGRDGWKDVALDVLATTPVLVQEVDGTASLVRFAFDLVERDGIKVEPAVVTRWLSGDNAALAEKALLTLRAQQPALEMPALEQALSLSLLPSGTREFLLDHRRRANLAAH
;
A
#
# COMPACT_ATOMS: atom_id res chain seq x y z
N MET A 1 -4.30 29.53 63.13
CA MET A 1 -3.69 28.22 63.46
C MET A 1 -4.40 27.17 62.62
N THR A 2 -3.93 26.92 61.40
CA THR A 2 -3.00 25.81 61.01
C THR A 2 -3.67 24.43 61.07
N ALA A 3 -4.11 23.93 59.92
CA ALA A 3 -3.54 22.76 59.20
C ALA A 3 -4.32 21.48 59.56
N CYS A 4 -4.54 20.45 58.75
CA CYS A 4 -3.85 19.98 57.55
C CYS A 4 -4.81 19.01 56.82
N ARG A 5 -5.00 19.17 55.50
CA ARG A 5 -5.65 18.16 54.63
C ARG A 5 -4.51 17.39 53.94
N PRO A 6 -4.46 16.04 53.98
CA PRO A 6 -3.54 15.32 53.12
C PRO A 6 -4.14 15.25 51.70
N VAL A 7 -3.52 15.97 50.78
CA VAL A 7 -3.68 15.77 49.34
C VAL A 7 -2.81 14.56 48.98
N LEU A 8 -3.44 13.43 48.70
CA LEU A 8 -2.78 12.25 48.18
C LEU A 8 -2.66 12.39 46.65
N LEU A 9 -1.56 13.00 46.20
CA LEU A 9 -1.06 12.91 44.83
C LEU A 9 -0.10 11.72 44.79
N THR A 10 -0.30 10.72 43.93
CA THR A 10 0.75 10.23 43.00
C THR A 10 0.31 9.03 42.15
N LEU A 11 0.60 9.18 40.85
CA LEU A 11 0.98 8.18 39.85
C LEU A 11 0.02 7.02 39.55
N LEU A 12 -0.93 7.29 38.65
CA LEU A 12 -1.31 6.32 37.62
C LEU A 12 -0.21 6.30 36.56
N THR A 13 0.69 5.32 36.66
CA THR A 13 1.63 4.94 35.62
C THR A 13 0.86 4.46 34.39
N LEU A 14 0.70 5.33 33.40
CA LEU A 14 0.39 4.96 32.02
C LEU A 14 1.61 4.24 31.43
N PHE A 15 1.70 2.92 31.67
CA PHE A 15 2.42 2.06 30.74
C PHE A 15 1.55 1.95 29.48
N ALA A 16 1.76 2.88 28.55
CA ALA A 16 1.36 2.67 27.17
C ALA A 16 2.18 1.48 26.66
N GLY A 17 1.59 0.29 26.68
CA GLY A 17 2.15 -0.88 26.03
C GLY A 17 2.38 -0.55 24.57
N THR A 18 3.65 -0.42 24.18
CA THR A 18 4.04 -0.37 22.78
C THR A 18 3.71 -1.73 22.18
N THR A 19 2.53 -1.86 21.60
CA THR A 19 2.21 -2.92 20.66
C THR A 19 3.14 -2.73 19.45
N PHE A 20 4.30 -3.39 19.48
CA PHE A 20 5.17 -3.49 18.32
C PHE A 20 4.41 -4.27 17.26
N ALA A 21 3.85 -3.57 16.27
CA ALA A 21 3.29 -4.18 15.08
C ALA A 21 4.37 -5.08 14.45
N ALA A 22 4.03 -6.34 14.15
CA ALA A 22 4.95 -7.28 13.55
C ALA A 22 5.51 -6.71 12.24
N LYS A 23 6.83 -6.78 12.06
CA LYS A 23 7.50 -6.27 10.86
C LYS A 23 6.93 -6.96 9.62
N VAL A 24 6.43 -6.15 8.68
CA VAL A 24 5.94 -6.63 7.39
C VAL A 24 7.08 -7.33 6.65
N LYS A 25 6.84 -8.56 6.20
CA LYS A 25 7.83 -9.37 5.48
C LYS A 25 7.81 -9.06 3.97
N PRO A 26 8.94 -9.17 3.27
CA PRO A 26 8.96 -9.11 1.81
C PRO A 26 8.21 -10.30 1.20
N PRO A 27 7.65 -10.16 -0.02
CA PRO A 27 6.75 -11.17 -0.59
C PRO A 27 7.42 -12.53 -0.75
N SER A 28 8.69 -12.61 -1.14
CA SER A 28 9.41 -13.88 -1.24
C SER A 28 9.70 -14.55 0.11
N ALA A 29 9.74 -13.81 1.22
CA ALA A 29 9.82 -14.43 2.54
C ALA A 29 8.48 -15.07 2.92
N ILE A 30 7.36 -14.47 2.50
CA ILE A 30 6.00 -15.00 2.72
C ILE A 30 5.77 -16.25 1.88
N LEU A 31 6.22 -16.26 0.62
CA LEU A 31 6.15 -17.42 -0.26
C LEU A 31 6.92 -18.64 0.27
N ARG A 32 7.95 -18.42 1.09
CA ARG A 32 8.77 -19.48 1.72
C ARG A 32 8.25 -19.95 3.07
N GLU A 33 7.19 -19.36 3.61
CA GLU A 33 6.66 -19.82 4.90
C GLU A 33 6.12 -21.25 4.78
N ALA A 34 6.36 -22.08 5.79
CA ALA A 34 5.87 -23.47 5.83
C ALA A 34 4.34 -23.56 5.70
N THR A 35 3.64 -22.49 6.06
CA THR A 35 2.19 -22.34 5.99
C THR A 35 1.68 -21.92 4.60
N THR A 36 2.57 -21.64 3.66
CA THR A 36 2.23 -21.21 2.30
C THR A 36 2.29 -22.37 1.32
N SER A 37 1.25 -22.52 0.52
CA SER A 37 1.17 -23.46 -0.61
C SER A 37 1.17 -22.68 -1.91
N ILE A 38 1.94 -23.15 -2.91
CA ILE A 38 2.03 -22.53 -4.23
C ILE A 38 1.71 -23.58 -5.30
N ALA A 39 0.78 -23.26 -6.20
CA ALA A 39 0.36 -24.17 -7.26
C ALA A 39 0.12 -23.44 -8.58
N ALA A 40 0.41 -24.14 -9.68
CA ALA A 40 -0.17 -23.82 -10.97
C ALA A 40 -1.54 -24.51 -11.06
N VAL A 41 -2.53 -23.76 -11.51
CA VAL A 41 -3.93 -24.17 -11.47
C VAL A 41 -4.68 -23.76 -12.72
N GLU A 42 -5.74 -24.48 -13.02
CA GLU A 42 -6.77 -24.11 -13.98
C GLU A 42 -8.01 -23.65 -13.22
N PHE A 43 -8.61 -22.52 -13.61
CA PHE A 43 -9.86 -22.10 -12.99
C PHE A 43 -11.03 -22.95 -13.50
N ALA A 44 -11.70 -23.64 -12.57
CA ALA A 44 -12.81 -24.54 -12.88
C ALA A 44 -14.16 -23.79 -12.82
N GLU A 45 -14.54 -23.31 -11.64
CA GLU A 45 -15.85 -22.69 -11.42
C GLU A 45 -15.91 -21.81 -10.18
N ILE A 46 -17.01 -21.05 -10.05
CA ILE A 46 -17.39 -20.38 -8.80
C ILE A 46 -18.28 -21.34 -8.02
N GLY A 47 -17.81 -21.77 -6.84
CA GLY A 47 -18.55 -22.65 -5.96
C GLY A 47 -19.75 -21.98 -5.29
N PRO A 48 -20.62 -22.75 -4.60
CA PRO A 48 -21.91 -22.30 -4.08
C PRO A 48 -21.82 -21.21 -3.01
N THR A 49 -20.67 -21.06 -2.35
CA THR A 49 -20.41 -20.00 -1.35
C THR A 49 -19.74 -18.76 -1.94
N GLY A 50 -19.68 -18.66 -3.28
CA GLY A 50 -18.98 -17.58 -4.00
C GLY A 50 -17.46 -17.70 -3.95
N ARG A 51 -16.94 -18.83 -3.45
CA ARG A 51 -15.52 -19.15 -3.46
C ARG A 51 -15.10 -19.69 -4.83
N MET A 52 -13.82 -19.55 -5.15
CA MET A 52 -13.31 -19.96 -6.45
C MET A 52 -12.66 -21.32 -6.35
N VAL A 53 -13.09 -22.24 -7.21
CA VAL A 53 -12.58 -23.61 -7.29
C VAL A 53 -11.58 -23.69 -8.43
N PHE A 54 -10.38 -24.12 -8.08
CA PHE A 54 -9.27 -24.29 -8.99
C PHE A 54 -8.86 -25.77 -9.05
N LYS A 55 -8.59 -26.27 -10.25
CA LYS A 55 -8.00 -27.59 -10.43
C LYS A 55 -6.48 -27.47 -10.42
N ARG A 56 -5.82 -28.25 -9.56
CA ARG A 56 -4.35 -28.30 -9.50
C ARG A 56 -3.79 -28.94 -10.76
N LEU A 57 -2.91 -28.20 -11.44
CA LEU A 57 -2.08 -28.73 -12.53
C LEU A 57 -0.73 -29.17 -11.98
N GLU A 58 -0.12 -28.34 -11.14
CA GLU A 58 1.24 -28.57 -10.63
C GLU A 58 1.41 -28.00 -9.22
N LYS A 59 2.15 -28.71 -8.36
CA LYS A 59 2.62 -28.16 -7.08
C LYS A 59 3.97 -27.48 -7.33
N LEU A 60 4.04 -26.17 -7.06
CA LEU A 60 5.25 -25.37 -7.25
C LEU A 60 6.01 -25.14 -5.94
N GLY A 61 5.30 -25.15 -4.81
CA GLY A 61 5.91 -24.87 -3.50
C GLY A 61 5.00 -25.19 -2.32
N GLY A 62 5.57 -25.11 -1.12
CA GLY A 62 4.90 -25.42 0.15
C GLY A 62 5.15 -26.85 0.63
N GLU A 63 5.15 -27.04 1.95
CA GLU A 63 5.42 -28.35 2.56
C GLU A 63 4.20 -29.27 2.48
N ALA A 64 3.00 -28.73 2.74
CA ALA A 64 1.76 -29.47 2.76
C ALA A 64 1.40 -30.10 1.39
N GLU A 65 0.68 -31.21 1.43
CA GLU A 65 0.05 -31.77 0.24
C GLU A 65 -1.01 -30.81 -0.29
N ILE A 66 -1.05 -30.61 -1.62
CA ILE A 66 -2.01 -29.74 -2.28
C ILE A 66 -3.09 -30.62 -2.92
N PRO A 67 -4.38 -30.46 -2.55
CA PRO A 67 -5.47 -31.26 -3.10
C PRO A 67 -5.63 -31.05 -4.61
N GLU A 68 -6.35 -31.96 -5.28
CA GLU A 68 -6.66 -31.82 -6.71
C GLU A 68 -7.59 -30.62 -6.97
N LEU A 69 -8.58 -30.42 -6.11
CA LEU A 69 -9.47 -29.25 -6.14
C LEU A 69 -9.15 -28.33 -4.98
N ILE A 70 -8.85 -27.07 -5.30
CA ILE A 70 -8.47 -26.03 -4.35
C ILE A 70 -9.60 -25.00 -4.33
N ASP A 71 -10.34 -24.98 -3.24
CA ASP A 71 -11.40 -24.00 -3.01
C ASP A 71 -10.85 -22.83 -2.17
N VAL A 72 -10.74 -21.63 -2.76
CA VAL A 72 -10.18 -20.42 -2.12
C VAL A 72 -11.18 -19.26 -2.04
N SER A 73 -11.11 -18.52 -0.93
CA SER A 73 -11.76 -17.22 -0.85
C SER A 73 -10.94 -16.18 -1.64
N VAL A 74 -11.62 -15.45 -2.53
CA VAL A 74 -11.02 -14.44 -3.40
C VAL A 74 -11.81 -13.13 -3.29
N PRO A 75 -11.13 -11.97 -3.21
CA PRO A 75 -11.77 -10.66 -3.29
C PRO A 75 -12.69 -10.52 -4.52
N GLU A 76 -13.81 -9.83 -4.35
CA GLU A 76 -14.84 -9.71 -5.41
C GLU A 76 -14.29 -9.05 -6.69
N SER A 77 -13.36 -8.11 -6.56
CA SER A 77 -12.71 -7.42 -7.67
C SER A 77 -12.03 -8.37 -8.67
N LEU A 78 -11.53 -9.52 -8.20
CA LEU A 78 -10.78 -10.46 -9.04
C LEU A 78 -11.66 -11.53 -9.67
N ARG A 79 -12.88 -11.73 -9.16
CA ARG A 79 -13.84 -12.67 -9.77
C ARG A 79 -14.14 -12.30 -11.22
N ARG A 80 -13.96 -11.02 -11.59
CA ARG A 80 -14.16 -10.50 -12.95
C ARG A 80 -12.95 -10.69 -13.86
N ILE A 81 -11.80 -11.05 -13.31
CA ILE A 81 -10.51 -11.14 -14.01
C ILE A 81 -10.17 -12.60 -14.35
N VAL A 82 -10.76 -13.54 -13.62
CA VAL A 82 -10.54 -14.97 -13.85
C VAL A 82 -11.56 -15.52 -14.82
N ALA A 83 -11.09 -16.20 -15.86
CA ALA A 83 -11.94 -16.83 -16.86
C ALA A 83 -11.83 -18.37 -16.77
N PRO A 84 -12.95 -19.11 -16.94
CA PRO A 84 -12.92 -20.57 -16.95
C PRO A 84 -11.94 -21.13 -17.99
N GLY A 85 -11.18 -22.15 -17.61
CA GLY A 85 -10.19 -22.81 -18.47
C GLY A 85 -8.85 -22.08 -18.61
N GLU A 86 -8.71 -20.87 -18.05
CA GLU A 86 -7.42 -20.16 -18.03
C GLU A 86 -6.52 -20.67 -16.91
N HIS A 87 -5.20 -20.56 -17.13
CA HIS A 87 -4.18 -21.02 -16.21
C HIS A 87 -3.63 -19.88 -15.35
N TYR A 88 -3.51 -20.17 -14.06
CA TYR A 88 -3.06 -19.21 -13.05
C TYR A 88 -2.03 -19.83 -12.12
N LEU A 89 -1.27 -18.96 -11.47
CA LEU A 89 -0.46 -19.28 -10.31
C LEU A 89 -1.16 -18.73 -9.08
N ILE A 90 -1.34 -19.57 -8.08
CA ILE A 90 -1.87 -19.15 -6.78
C ILE A 90 -0.85 -19.42 -5.68
N ALA A 91 -0.75 -18.48 -4.75
CA ALA A 91 -0.19 -18.74 -3.44
C ALA A 91 -1.27 -18.52 -2.38
N TYR A 92 -1.47 -19.53 -1.52
CA TYR A 92 -2.57 -19.54 -0.57
C TYR A 92 -2.14 -20.17 0.75
N THR A 93 -2.94 -19.95 1.79
CA THR A 93 -2.77 -20.60 3.08
C THR A 93 -4.10 -21.15 3.59
N ILE A 94 -4.05 -22.29 4.28
CA ILE A 94 -5.16 -22.81 5.09
C ILE A 94 -5.05 -22.38 6.55
N TYR A 95 -3.99 -21.66 6.91
CA TYR A 95 -3.72 -21.28 8.29
C TYR A 95 -4.08 -19.82 8.52
N ARG A 96 -4.54 -19.53 9.73
CA ARG A 96 -4.78 -18.18 10.23
C ARG A 96 -3.94 -17.98 11.48
N ARG A 97 -3.31 -16.82 11.59
CA ARG A 97 -2.67 -16.39 12.82
C ARG A 97 -3.74 -15.78 13.74
N GLU A 98 -3.99 -16.42 14.86
CA GLU A 98 -4.86 -15.93 15.93
C GLU A 98 -3.99 -15.64 17.15
N ALA A 99 -3.73 -14.35 17.40
CA ALA A 99 -2.74 -13.88 18.39
C ALA A 99 -1.36 -14.51 18.13
N GLU A 100 -0.81 -15.25 19.10
CA GLU A 100 0.49 -15.92 19.01
C GLU A 100 0.41 -17.35 18.42
N GLN A 101 -0.79 -17.85 18.10
CA GLN A 101 -0.98 -19.22 17.61
C GLN A 101 -1.33 -19.25 16.13
N ILE A 102 -0.76 -20.21 15.42
CA ILE A 102 -1.13 -20.55 14.03
C ILE A 102 -2.14 -21.69 14.10
N ARG A 103 -3.33 -21.48 13.54
CA ARG A 103 -4.42 -22.47 13.54
C ARG A 103 -4.95 -22.66 12.13
N VAL A 104 -5.56 -23.81 11.85
CA VAL A 104 -6.28 -24.01 10.59
C VAL A 104 -7.49 -23.08 10.56
N SER A 105 -7.64 -22.34 9.46
CA SER A 105 -8.73 -21.40 9.23
C SER A 105 -10.05 -22.15 9.10
N ARG A 106 -11.04 -21.76 9.92
CA ARG A 106 -12.43 -22.24 9.79
C ARG A 106 -13.07 -21.81 8.47
N GLN A 107 -12.53 -20.78 7.82
CA GLN A 107 -12.99 -20.28 6.54
C GLN A 107 -12.31 -21.00 5.35
N GLY A 108 -11.52 -22.05 5.61
CA GLY A 108 -10.80 -22.79 4.58
C GLY A 108 -9.62 -22.00 3.99
N ALA A 109 -9.17 -22.43 2.81
CA ALA A 109 -8.04 -21.82 2.12
C ALA A 109 -8.35 -20.37 1.71
N GLN A 110 -7.35 -19.49 1.81
CA GLN A 110 -7.42 -18.09 1.40
C GLN A 110 -6.19 -17.74 0.60
N LEU A 111 -6.37 -16.99 -0.49
CA LEU A 111 -5.23 -16.41 -1.21
C LEU A 111 -4.41 -15.55 -0.26
N LEU A 112 -3.09 -15.59 -0.43
CA LEU A 112 -2.22 -14.68 0.30
C LEU A 112 -2.50 -13.25 -0.14
N VAL A 113 -2.63 -12.37 0.85
CA VAL A 113 -2.74 -10.93 0.67
C VAL A 113 -1.63 -10.32 1.49
N SER A 114 -0.60 -9.82 0.81
CA SER A 114 0.53 -9.17 1.46
C SER A 114 1.24 -8.22 0.49
N PRO A 115 2.00 -7.22 0.98
CA PRO A 115 2.82 -6.34 0.15
C PRO A 115 3.61 -7.04 -0.96
N GLY A 116 3.23 -6.77 -2.21
CA GLY A 116 3.82 -7.37 -3.42
C GLY A 116 3.11 -8.63 -3.91
N LEU A 117 2.02 -9.02 -3.26
CA LEU A 117 1.18 -10.20 -3.49
C LEU A 117 -0.28 -9.85 -3.13
N GLU A 118 -0.86 -8.85 -3.77
CA GLU A 118 -2.23 -8.36 -3.49
C GLU A 118 -3.23 -8.64 -4.61
N PRO A 119 -3.97 -9.76 -4.52
CA PRO A 119 -3.57 -11.00 -3.86
C PRO A 119 -2.66 -11.84 -4.77
N ALA A 120 -2.12 -12.92 -4.21
CA ALA A 120 -1.28 -13.89 -4.91
C ALA A 120 -2.08 -14.79 -5.88
N LEU A 121 -2.68 -14.18 -6.90
CA LEU A 121 -3.31 -14.80 -8.05
C LEU A 121 -2.72 -14.14 -9.30
N LEU A 122 -1.85 -14.86 -10.00
CA LEU A 122 -1.09 -14.35 -11.14
C LEU A 122 -1.43 -15.19 -12.38
N ARG A 123 -1.28 -14.63 -13.58
CA ARG A 123 -1.34 -15.44 -14.82
C ARG A 123 -0.16 -16.41 -14.87
N ASP A 124 -0.39 -17.61 -15.39
CA ASP A 124 0.67 -18.61 -15.54
C ASP A 124 1.60 -18.28 -16.73
N THR A 125 2.56 -17.39 -16.47
CA THR A 125 3.62 -17.01 -17.42
C THR A 125 5.00 -17.39 -16.87
N PRO A 126 6.03 -17.53 -17.73
CA PRO A 126 7.39 -17.82 -17.27
C PRO A 126 7.91 -16.79 -16.25
N GLU A 127 7.59 -15.52 -16.41
CA GLU A 127 8.01 -14.44 -15.51
C GLU A 127 7.33 -14.54 -14.14
N ASN A 128 6.02 -14.82 -14.12
CA ASN A 128 5.28 -14.99 -12.87
C ASN A 128 5.67 -16.30 -12.15
N ARG A 129 6.02 -17.35 -12.90
CA ARG A 129 6.63 -18.57 -12.33
C ARG A 129 7.97 -18.26 -11.67
N ALA A 130 8.82 -17.45 -12.29
CA ALA A 130 10.10 -17.03 -11.71
C ALA A 130 9.92 -16.22 -10.41
N VAL A 131 8.90 -15.36 -10.35
CA VAL A 131 8.53 -14.63 -9.12
C VAL A 131 8.02 -15.57 -8.03
N MET A 132 7.14 -16.53 -8.35
CA MET A 132 6.65 -17.51 -7.38
C MET A 132 7.76 -18.44 -6.86
N ALA A 133 8.76 -18.71 -7.69
CA ALA A 133 9.95 -19.47 -7.33
C ALA A 133 11.08 -18.59 -6.75
N TRP A 134 10.84 -17.30 -6.52
CA TRP A 134 11.90 -16.38 -6.12
C TRP A 134 12.46 -16.74 -4.75
N GLN A 135 13.72 -17.16 -4.74
CA GLN A 135 14.46 -17.48 -3.53
C GLN A 135 15.50 -16.41 -3.24
N ALA A 136 15.07 -15.38 -2.50
CA ALA A 136 15.96 -14.52 -1.77
C ALA A 136 16.04 -15.04 -0.33
N GLY A 137 17.11 -15.78 -0.02
CA GLY A 137 17.45 -16.17 1.34
C GLY A 137 17.81 -14.97 2.22
N ASP A 138 18.45 -15.22 3.35
CA ASP A 138 18.83 -14.16 4.29
C ASP A 138 20.28 -13.67 4.06
N ASP A 139 21.04 -14.33 3.17
CA ASP A 139 22.39 -13.92 2.80
C ASP A 139 22.38 -12.59 2.05
N ALA A 140 22.95 -11.56 2.68
CA ALA A 140 22.93 -10.20 2.16
C ALA A 140 23.62 -10.10 0.79
N LYS A 141 24.73 -10.82 0.56
CA LYS A 141 25.47 -10.76 -0.70
C LYS A 141 24.64 -11.33 -1.86
N ALA A 142 24.00 -12.49 -1.66
CA ALA A 142 23.11 -13.10 -2.65
C ALA A 142 21.89 -12.22 -2.92
N VAL A 143 21.30 -11.60 -1.88
CA VAL A 143 20.18 -10.68 -2.03
C VAL A 143 20.59 -9.43 -2.82
N HIS A 144 21.73 -8.81 -2.50
CA HIS A 144 22.21 -7.62 -3.23
C HIS A 144 22.44 -7.91 -4.71
N ALA A 145 22.95 -9.09 -5.05
CA ALA A 145 23.18 -9.49 -6.44
C ALA A 145 21.87 -9.54 -7.27
N ARG A 146 20.71 -9.63 -6.62
CA ARG A 146 19.39 -9.62 -7.27
C ARG A 146 18.82 -8.22 -7.52
N LEU A 147 19.41 -7.17 -6.95
CA LEU A 147 18.89 -5.80 -7.11
C LEU A 147 18.75 -5.39 -8.58
N PRO A 148 19.70 -5.67 -9.50
CA PRO A 148 19.55 -5.32 -10.91
C PRO A 148 18.35 -6.00 -11.58
N GLU A 149 18.09 -7.26 -11.21
CA GLU A 149 16.94 -8.04 -11.72
C GLU A 149 15.62 -7.44 -11.25
N LEU A 150 15.52 -7.08 -9.97
CA LEU A 150 14.33 -6.41 -9.42
C LEU A 150 14.09 -5.03 -10.04
N ILE A 151 15.16 -4.25 -10.27
CA ILE A 151 15.04 -2.95 -10.94
C ILE A 151 14.56 -3.12 -12.39
N ALA A 152 15.02 -4.16 -13.09
CA ALA A 152 14.55 -4.46 -14.45
C ALA A 152 13.07 -4.86 -14.49
N MET A 153 12.58 -5.59 -13.47
CA MET A 153 11.16 -5.95 -13.36
C MET A 153 10.22 -4.74 -13.23
N LEU A 154 10.71 -3.58 -12.76
CA LEU A 154 9.91 -2.34 -12.73
C LEU A 154 9.57 -1.80 -14.12
N ASP A 155 10.32 -2.20 -15.15
CA ASP A 155 10.03 -1.85 -16.55
C ASP A 155 9.08 -2.86 -17.24
N ALA A 156 8.68 -3.93 -16.54
CA ALA A 156 7.72 -4.91 -17.07
C ALA A 156 6.34 -4.29 -17.29
N LYS A 157 5.56 -4.85 -18.22
CA LYS A 157 4.15 -4.43 -18.44
C LYS A 157 3.19 -5.03 -17.42
N ASP A 158 3.56 -6.14 -16.79
CA ASP A 158 2.73 -6.83 -15.81
C ASP A 158 2.79 -6.06 -14.47
N PRO A 159 1.65 -5.50 -13.99
CA PRO A 159 1.59 -4.77 -12.72
C PRO A 159 2.02 -5.63 -11.52
N GLN A 160 1.80 -6.94 -11.56
CA GLN A 160 2.18 -7.83 -10.46
C GLN A 160 3.68 -8.01 -10.35
N LEU A 161 4.41 -8.03 -11.47
CA LEU A 161 5.87 -8.02 -11.46
C LEU A 161 6.43 -6.73 -10.87
N GLN A 162 5.85 -5.58 -11.25
CA GLN A 162 6.25 -4.28 -10.70
C GLN A 162 6.03 -4.21 -9.19
N ASN A 163 4.85 -4.66 -8.74
CA ASN A 163 4.45 -4.63 -7.34
C ASN A 163 5.30 -5.59 -6.48
N PHE A 164 5.58 -6.81 -6.98
CA PHE A 164 6.48 -7.76 -6.35
C PHE A 164 7.89 -7.17 -6.21
N ALA A 165 8.47 -6.70 -7.32
CA ALA A 165 9.83 -6.23 -7.37
C ALA A 165 10.07 -5.04 -6.44
N LEU A 166 9.15 -4.08 -6.44
CA LEU A 166 9.26 -2.95 -5.54
C LEU A 166 9.11 -3.38 -4.07
N SER A 167 8.19 -4.28 -3.76
CA SER A 167 7.97 -4.75 -2.39
C SER A 167 9.21 -5.48 -1.86
N GLU A 168 9.89 -6.26 -2.70
CA GLU A 168 11.19 -6.83 -2.37
C GLU A 168 12.22 -5.74 -2.03
N ILE A 169 12.37 -4.73 -2.90
CA ILE A 169 13.33 -3.63 -2.71
C ILE A 169 13.07 -2.85 -1.42
N VAL A 170 11.80 -2.51 -1.15
CA VAL A 170 11.41 -1.66 -0.02
C VAL A 170 11.45 -2.42 1.31
N LEU A 171 11.01 -3.67 1.33
CA LEU A 171 10.83 -4.43 2.58
C LEU A 171 12.06 -5.21 3.00
N ARG A 172 13.07 -5.34 2.13
CA ARG A 172 14.38 -5.91 2.48
C ARG A 172 15.39 -4.81 2.79
N PRO A 173 15.78 -4.63 4.07
CA PRO A 173 16.82 -3.67 4.45
C PRO A 173 18.12 -3.86 3.67
N GLN A 174 18.48 -5.12 3.39
CA GLN A 174 19.66 -5.46 2.59
C GLN A 174 19.64 -4.76 1.22
N LEU A 175 18.48 -4.65 0.57
CA LEU A 175 18.36 -3.99 -0.73
C LEU A 175 18.34 -2.46 -0.60
N SER A 176 17.58 -1.92 0.35
CA SER A 176 17.46 -0.48 0.51
C SER A 176 18.77 0.18 0.99
N ASP A 177 19.57 -0.50 1.79
CA ASP A 177 20.85 0.02 2.30
C ASP A 177 21.95 0.09 1.24
N VAL A 178 21.82 -0.64 0.11
CA VAL A 178 22.82 -0.67 -0.97
C VAL A 178 22.37 0.05 -2.25
N LEU A 179 21.29 0.81 -2.20
CA LEU A 179 20.81 1.59 -3.35
C LEU A 179 21.85 2.63 -3.76
N ASP A 180 22.49 2.40 -4.90
CA ASP A 180 23.39 3.34 -5.55
C ASP A 180 22.62 4.46 -6.29
N SER A 181 23.35 5.43 -6.85
CA SER A 181 22.73 6.53 -7.58
C SER A 181 21.93 6.10 -8.81
N ARG A 182 22.30 4.98 -9.45
CA ARG A 182 21.64 4.48 -10.66
C ARG A 182 20.30 3.85 -10.28
N ALA A 183 20.28 3.02 -9.25
CA ALA A 183 19.08 2.42 -8.69
C ALA A 183 18.10 3.49 -8.20
N ARG A 184 18.59 4.50 -7.44
CA ARG A 184 17.74 5.62 -6.99
C ARG A 184 17.10 6.37 -8.15
N LYS A 185 17.87 6.69 -9.21
CA LYS A 185 17.32 7.33 -10.41
C LYS A 185 16.28 6.46 -11.12
N ALA A 186 16.49 5.14 -11.18
CA ALA A 186 15.53 4.21 -11.76
C ALA A 186 14.21 4.18 -10.95
N LEU A 187 14.30 4.19 -9.61
CA LEU A 187 13.14 4.25 -8.72
C LEU A 187 12.37 5.57 -8.88
N VAL A 188 13.05 6.72 -8.91
CA VAL A 188 12.39 8.02 -9.16
C VAL A 188 11.69 8.02 -10.52
N ARG A 189 12.35 7.52 -11.56
CA ARG A 189 11.74 7.39 -12.90
C ARG A 189 10.51 6.49 -12.89
N PHE A 190 10.56 5.36 -12.18
CA PHE A 190 9.41 4.48 -12.00
C PHE A 190 8.27 5.20 -11.28
N ALA A 191 8.55 5.95 -10.21
CA ALA A 191 7.51 6.70 -9.49
C ALA A 191 6.84 7.79 -10.33
N ALA A 192 7.57 8.38 -11.28
CA ALA A 192 7.06 9.39 -12.22
C ALA A 192 6.19 8.83 -13.35
N ARG A 193 6.12 7.50 -13.53
CA ARG A 193 5.36 6.86 -14.61
C ARG A 193 3.88 6.76 -14.27
N ASN A 194 3.03 7.44 -15.03
CA ASN A 194 1.58 7.39 -14.83
C ASN A 194 0.93 6.07 -15.26
N ASP A 195 1.64 5.25 -16.04
CA ASP A 195 1.23 3.90 -16.46
C ASP A 195 1.74 2.79 -15.53
N ALA A 196 2.57 3.12 -14.52
CA ALA A 196 3.07 2.14 -13.57
C ALA A 196 2.04 1.81 -12.48
N GLU A 197 2.17 0.63 -11.88
CA GLU A 197 1.24 0.11 -10.88
C GLU A 197 1.16 1.05 -9.66
N THR A 198 -0.07 1.45 -9.33
CA THR A 198 -0.36 2.53 -8.38
C THR A 198 0.08 2.19 -6.96
N ASN A 199 -0.16 0.95 -6.47
CA ASN A 199 0.24 0.56 -5.13
C ASN A 199 1.77 0.54 -4.99
N ALA A 200 2.47 0.13 -6.04
CA ALA A 200 3.90 0.16 -6.10
C ALA A 200 4.38 1.62 -6.00
N ARG A 201 3.91 2.52 -6.87
CA ARG A 201 4.26 3.95 -6.78
C ARG A 201 4.00 4.53 -5.39
N ALA A 202 2.87 4.19 -4.76
CA ALA A 202 2.52 4.62 -3.41
C ALA A 202 3.52 4.10 -2.36
N ARG A 203 3.85 2.81 -2.40
CA ARG A 203 4.83 2.18 -1.49
C ARG A 203 6.21 2.78 -1.65
N LEU A 204 6.60 3.13 -2.88
CA LEU A 204 7.88 3.77 -3.14
C LEU A 204 7.94 5.18 -2.55
N LEU A 205 6.89 5.99 -2.70
CA LEU A 205 6.82 7.30 -2.03
C LEU A 205 6.86 7.16 -0.51
N GLN A 206 6.13 6.19 0.05
CA GLN A 206 6.18 5.89 1.49
C GLN A 206 7.62 5.55 1.93
N ALA A 207 8.32 4.71 1.17
CA ALA A 207 9.69 4.32 1.47
C ALA A 207 10.64 5.53 1.39
N ALA A 208 10.50 6.37 0.36
CA ALA A 208 11.28 7.58 0.20
C ALA A 208 11.05 8.58 1.36
N ILE A 209 9.82 8.63 1.90
CA ILE A 209 9.48 9.40 3.10
C ILE A 209 10.19 8.86 4.34
N ALA A 210 10.05 7.55 4.58
CA ALA A 210 10.52 6.89 5.79
C ALA A 210 12.06 6.72 5.84
N LEU A 211 12.69 6.53 4.67
CA LEU A 211 14.11 6.18 4.54
C LEU A 211 14.85 7.16 3.59
N PRO A 212 14.86 8.49 3.89
CA PRO A 212 15.41 9.49 2.99
C PRO A 212 16.92 9.34 2.72
N LYS A 213 17.66 8.70 3.63
CA LYS A 213 19.10 8.44 3.45
C LYS A 213 19.34 7.36 2.38
N GLN A 214 18.53 6.31 2.40
CA GLN A 214 18.60 5.19 1.45
C GLN A 214 18.09 5.59 0.06
N PHE A 215 16.95 6.28 -0.02
CA PHE A 215 16.31 6.62 -1.30
C PHE A 215 16.81 7.95 -1.90
N GLY A 216 17.58 8.74 -1.15
CA GLY A 216 17.98 10.08 -1.56
C GLY A 216 16.82 11.08 -1.56
N ARG A 217 17.11 12.34 -1.91
CA ARG A 217 16.12 13.42 -2.00
C ARG A 217 15.87 13.89 -3.44
N ASP A 218 16.80 13.63 -4.35
CA ASP A 218 16.77 14.16 -5.71
C ASP A 218 15.60 13.57 -6.51
N GLY A 219 14.87 14.43 -7.20
CA GLY A 219 13.77 14.06 -8.11
C GLY A 219 12.43 13.71 -7.46
N TRP A 220 12.38 13.41 -6.16
CA TRP A 220 11.11 13.10 -5.47
C TRP A 220 10.14 14.28 -5.42
N LYS A 221 10.66 15.51 -5.38
CA LYS A 221 9.84 16.73 -5.47
C LYS A 221 8.97 16.74 -6.73
N ASP A 222 9.59 16.48 -7.88
CA ASP A 222 8.90 16.56 -9.17
C ASP A 222 7.85 15.45 -9.28
N VAL A 223 8.16 14.25 -8.75
CA VAL A 223 7.19 13.15 -8.66
C VAL A 223 5.97 13.54 -7.81
N ALA A 224 6.17 14.08 -6.61
CA ALA A 224 5.06 14.44 -5.74
C ALA A 224 4.19 15.55 -6.34
N LEU A 225 4.81 16.58 -6.93
CA LEU A 225 4.08 17.65 -7.61
C LEU A 225 3.27 17.13 -8.79
N ASP A 226 3.85 16.25 -9.61
CA ASP A 226 3.16 15.64 -10.75
C ASP A 226 1.98 14.76 -10.29
N VAL A 227 2.17 13.93 -9.27
CA VAL A 227 1.10 13.11 -8.67
C VAL A 227 -0.06 13.99 -8.21
N LEU A 228 0.20 15.06 -7.46
CA LEU A 228 -0.86 15.96 -6.97
C LEU A 228 -1.57 16.70 -8.11
N ALA A 229 -0.85 17.03 -9.19
CA ALA A 229 -1.39 17.79 -10.32
C ALA A 229 -2.19 16.92 -11.30
N THR A 230 -1.79 15.67 -11.53
CA THR A 230 -2.32 14.84 -12.63
C THR A 230 -3.27 13.74 -12.18
N THR A 231 -3.17 13.28 -10.93
CA THR A 231 -4.03 12.20 -10.42
C THR A 231 -5.49 12.66 -10.39
N PRO A 232 -6.47 11.83 -10.83
CA PRO A 232 -7.88 12.14 -10.71
C PRO A 232 -8.31 12.37 -9.24
N VAL A 233 -9.18 13.36 -9.02
CA VAL A 233 -9.69 13.71 -7.68
C VAL A 233 -10.78 12.77 -7.17
N LEU A 234 -11.41 12.03 -8.08
CA LEU A 234 -12.32 10.94 -7.75
C LEU A 234 -11.48 9.67 -7.64
N VAL A 235 -11.34 9.18 -6.41
CA VAL A 235 -10.39 8.16 -6.03
C VAL A 235 -11.15 6.91 -5.59
N GLN A 236 -10.98 5.83 -6.35
CA GLN A 236 -11.49 4.53 -5.92
C GLN A 236 -10.57 3.96 -4.84
N GLU A 237 -11.09 3.62 -3.66
CA GLU A 237 -10.26 3.10 -2.56
C GLU A 237 -9.49 1.80 -2.92
N VAL A 238 -9.99 1.05 -3.90
CA VAL A 238 -9.51 -0.29 -4.24
C VAL A 238 -8.19 -0.29 -5.03
N ASP A 239 -7.80 0.83 -5.65
CA ASP A 239 -6.67 0.87 -6.58
C ASP A 239 -5.36 1.45 -5.99
N GLY A 240 -5.36 1.89 -4.74
CA GLY A 240 -4.20 2.48 -4.07
C GLY A 240 -3.95 3.96 -4.37
N THR A 241 -4.76 4.60 -5.21
CA THR A 241 -4.61 6.00 -5.61
C THR A 241 -4.67 6.95 -4.42
N ALA A 242 -5.55 6.69 -3.44
CA ALA A 242 -5.62 7.51 -2.23
C ALA A 242 -4.31 7.48 -1.44
N SER A 243 -3.67 6.31 -1.36
CA SER A 243 -2.37 6.16 -0.70
C SER A 243 -1.29 6.89 -1.48
N LEU A 244 -1.26 6.78 -2.81
CA LEU A 244 -0.31 7.49 -3.66
C LEU A 244 -0.35 9.01 -3.42
N VAL A 245 -1.55 9.59 -3.46
CA VAL A 245 -1.77 11.03 -3.26
C VAL A 245 -1.42 11.45 -1.84
N ARG A 246 -1.84 10.66 -0.83
CA ARG A 246 -1.50 10.92 0.56
C ARG A 246 0.01 10.99 0.76
N PHE A 247 0.76 10.02 0.21
CA PHE A 247 2.21 10.04 0.31
C PHE A 247 2.85 11.18 -0.49
N ALA A 248 2.25 11.63 -1.60
CA ALA A 248 2.71 12.84 -2.27
C ALA A 248 2.56 14.09 -1.36
N PHE A 249 1.42 14.23 -0.66
CA PHE A 249 1.25 15.28 0.35
C PHE A 249 2.24 15.15 1.52
N ASP A 250 2.46 13.94 2.04
CA ASP A 250 3.39 13.71 3.14
C ASP A 250 4.84 14.08 2.73
N LEU A 251 5.22 13.84 1.47
CA LEU A 251 6.52 14.27 0.93
C LEU A 251 6.62 15.80 0.85
N VAL A 252 5.56 16.46 0.34
CA VAL A 252 5.45 17.91 0.26
C VAL A 252 5.62 18.55 1.64
N GLU A 253 4.93 18.00 2.64
CA GLU A 253 4.98 18.46 4.03
C GLU A 253 6.39 18.28 4.61
N ARG A 254 6.96 17.08 4.51
CA ARG A 254 8.29 16.75 5.05
C ARG A 254 9.40 17.65 4.49
N ASP A 255 9.39 17.89 3.19
CA ASP A 255 10.45 18.62 2.50
C ASP A 255 10.17 20.12 2.34
N GLY A 256 9.02 20.61 2.83
CA GLY A 256 8.63 22.01 2.68
C GLY A 256 8.46 22.44 1.22
N ILE A 257 8.02 21.53 0.35
CA ILE A 257 7.87 21.78 -1.08
C ILE A 257 6.72 22.78 -1.27
N LYS A 258 6.99 23.90 -1.97
CA LYS A 258 5.94 24.84 -2.36
C LYS A 258 5.07 24.24 -3.45
N VAL A 259 3.75 24.25 -3.23
CA VAL A 259 2.75 23.75 -4.18
C VAL A 259 1.88 24.90 -4.65
N GLU A 260 1.60 24.92 -5.96
CA GLU A 260 0.68 25.88 -6.57
C GLU A 260 -0.73 25.75 -5.95
N PRO A 261 -1.42 26.87 -5.63
CA PRO A 261 -2.75 26.83 -5.02
C PRO A 261 -3.72 25.92 -5.74
N ALA A 262 -3.80 26.05 -7.06
CA ALA A 262 -4.74 25.30 -7.88
C ALA A 262 -4.54 23.78 -7.80
N VAL A 263 -3.29 23.33 -7.61
CA VAL A 263 -2.95 21.91 -7.44
C VAL A 263 -3.43 21.39 -6.09
N VAL A 264 -3.42 22.23 -5.05
CA VAL A 264 -3.89 21.83 -3.71
C VAL A 264 -5.42 21.94 -3.61
N THR A 265 -6.02 23.04 -4.08
CA THR A 265 -7.46 23.32 -3.90
C THR A 265 -8.37 22.34 -4.63
N ARG A 266 -7.92 21.76 -5.77
CA ARG A 266 -8.71 20.74 -6.48
C ARG A 266 -9.06 19.52 -5.62
N TRP A 267 -8.22 19.18 -4.64
CA TRP A 267 -8.44 18.04 -3.75
C TRP A 267 -9.57 18.25 -2.74
N LEU A 268 -10.03 19.50 -2.54
CA LEU A 268 -11.22 19.80 -1.74
C LEU A 268 -12.52 19.34 -2.41
N SER A 269 -12.48 19.09 -3.72
CA SER A 269 -13.63 18.63 -4.52
C SER A 269 -13.67 17.10 -4.67
N GLY A 270 -12.72 16.37 -4.07
CA GLY A 270 -12.62 14.91 -4.19
C GLY A 270 -13.63 14.14 -3.33
N ASP A 271 -13.63 12.83 -3.50
CA ASP A 271 -14.47 11.87 -2.74
C ASP A 271 -13.80 11.33 -1.47
N ASN A 272 -12.57 11.75 -1.19
CA ASN A 272 -11.82 11.34 -0.01
C ASN A 272 -11.60 12.50 0.97
N ALA A 273 -12.32 12.48 2.09
CA ALA A 273 -12.23 13.51 3.13
C ALA A 273 -10.83 13.65 3.74
N ALA A 274 -10.06 12.56 3.86
CA ALA A 274 -8.70 12.62 4.41
C ALA A 274 -7.72 13.33 3.46
N LEU A 275 -7.91 13.19 2.14
CA LEU A 275 -7.15 13.97 1.16
C LEU A 275 -7.55 15.44 1.15
N ALA A 276 -8.85 15.74 1.32
CA ALA A 276 -9.32 17.11 1.50
C ALA A 276 -8.72 17.76 2.76
N GLU A 277 -8.61 17.01 3.87
CA GLU A 277 -7.92 17.47 5.07
C GLU A 277 -6.45 17.80 4.81
N LYS A 278 -5.71 16.90 4.16
CA LYS A 278 -4.30 17.13 3.79
C LYS A 278 -4.14 18.37 2.90
N ALA A 279 -5.08 18.60 1.98
CA ALA A 279 -5.10 19.80 1.15
C ALA A 279 -5.32 21.08 1.98
N LEU A 280 -6.29 21.10 2.91
CA LEU A 280 -6.51 22.23 3.81
C LEU A 280 -5.31 22.51 4.72
N LEU A 281 -4.69 21.46 5.28
CA LEU A 281 -3.47 21.59 6.08
C LEU A 281 -2.32 22.19 5.26
N THR A 282 -2.17 21.77 4.01
CA THR A 282 -1.18 22.32 3.09
C THR A 282 -1.45 23.80 2.77
N LEU A 283 -2.70 24.17 2.50
CA LEU A 283 -3.09 25.57 2.29
C LEU A 283 -2.82 26.41 3.53
N ARG A 284 -3.21 25.93 4.71
CA ARG A 284 -2.97 26.64 5.98
C ARG A 284 -1.48 26.90 6.21
N ALA A 285 -0.63 25.90 5.96
CA ALA A 285 0.81 26.00 6.17
C ALA A 285 1.51 26.92 5.16
N GLN A 286 1.08 26.91 3.89
CA GLN A 286 1.80 27.60 2.83
C GLN A 286 1.17 28.95 2.45
N GLN A 287 -0.16 29.05 2.50
CA GLN A 287 -0.98 30.12 1.93
C GLN A 287 -2.29 30.31 2.73
N PRO A 288 -2.21 30.65 4.03
CA PRO A 288 -3.37 30.63 4.94
C PRO A 288 -4.54 31.52 4.48
N ALA A 289 -4.26 32.61 3.78
CA ALA A 289 -5.29 33.49 3.23
C ALA A 289 -6.21 32.81 2.19
N LEU A 290 -5.78 31.71 1.58
CA LEU A 290 -6.55 30.96 0.58
C LEU A 290 -7.35 29.80 1.18
N GLU A 291 -7.13 29.42 2.44
CA GLU A 291 -7.79 28.27 3.06
C GLU A 291 -9.32 28.41 3.05
N MET A 292 -9.84 29.50 3.62
CA MET A 292 -11.29 29.73 3.70
C MET A 292 -11.95 29.98 2.34
N PRO A 293 -11.40 30.84 1.45
CA PRO A 293 -11.95 31.02 0.10
C PRO A 293 -12.05 29.71 -0.69
N ALA A 294 -11.02 28.86 -0.64
CA ALA A 294 -11.02 27.58 -1.34
C ALA A 294 -12.04 26.60 -0.76
N LEU A 295 -12.19 26.57 0.56
CA LEU A 295 -13.20 25.76 1.25
C LEU A 295 -14.62 26.17 0.83
N GLU A 296 -14.94 27.47 0.84
CA GLU A 296 -16.27 27.95 0.44
C GLU A 296 -16.57 27.66 -1.03
N GLN A 297 -15.56 27.81 -1.90
CA GLN A 297 -15.69 27.43 -3.30
C GLN A 297 -16.02 25.93 -3.45
N ALA A 298 -15.33 25.05 -2.72
CA ALA A 298 -15.62 23.61 -2.76
C ALA A 298 -17.04 23.28 -2.24
N LEU A 299 -17.49 23.92 -1.16
CA LEU A 299 -18.84 23.73 -0.61
C LEU A 299 -19.96 24.18 -1.57
N SER A 300 -19.66 25.15 -2.45
CA SER A 300 -20.60 25.64 -3.47
C SER A 300 -20.85 24.64 -4.62
N LEU A 301 -20.00 23.62 -4.77
CA LEU A 301 -20.18 22.59 -5.81
C LEU A 301 -21.41 21.76 -5.50
N SER A 302 -22.34 21.65 -6.46
CA SER A 302 -23.57 20.88 -6.31
C SER A 302 -23.32 19.38 -6.12
N LEU A 303 -22.30 18.84 -6.79
CA LEU A 303 -21.96 17.41 -6.81
C LEU A 303 -20.81 17.04 -5.86
N LEU A 304 -20.56 17.83 -4.81
CA LEU A 304 -19.56 17.45 -3.80
C LEU A 304 -19.97 16.17 -3.06
N PRO A 305 -19.12 15.13 -2.99
CA PRO A 305 -19.40 13.89 -2.27
C PRO A 305 -19.79 14.13 -0.81
N SER A 306 -20.76 13.37 -0.29
CA SER A 306 -21.36 13.62 1.03
C SER A 306 -20.34 13.58 2.16
N GLY A 307 -19.46 12.56 2.19
CA GLY A 307 -18.42 12.45 3.21
C GLY A 307 -17.45 13.63 3.22
N THR A 308 -17.00 14.08 2.04
CA THR A 308 -16.16 15.29 1.92
C THR A 308 -16.93 16.54 2.33
N ARG A 309 -18.20 16.68 1.93
CA ARG A 309 -19.04 17.83 2.31
C ARG A 309 -19.23 17.95 3.81
N GLU A 310 -19.57 16.84 4.48
CA GLU A 310 -19.72 16.78 5.93
C GLU A 310 -18.42 17.21 6.63
N PHE A 311 -17.28 16.68 6.18
CA PHE A 311 -15.97 17.07 6.67
C PHE A 311 -15.70 18.58 6.50
N LEU A 312 -15.92 19.14 5.31
CA LEU A 312 -15.66 20.56 5.05
C LEU A 312 -16.58 21.49 5.86
N LEU A 313 -17.85 21.11 6.05
CA LEU A 313 -18.79 21.86 6.89
C LEU A 313 -18.34 21.85 8.36
N ASP A 314 -17.89 20.71 8.87
CA ASP A 314 -17.35 20.59 10.22
C ASP A 314 -16.05 21.39 10.38
N HIS A 315 -15.13 21.31 9.41
CA HIS A 315 -13.89 22.10 9.41
C HIS A 315 -14.18 23.60 9.45
N ARG A 316 -15.12 24.08 8.61
CA ARG A 316 -15.57 25.48 8.62
C ARG A 316 -16.10 25.89 9.99
N ARG A 317 -16.95 25.06 10.60
CA ARG A 317 -17.49 25.30 11.94
C ARG A 317 -16.37 25.45 12.96
N ARG A 318 -15.38 24.55 12.96
CA ARG A 318 -14.21 24.61 13.87
C ARG A 318 -13.35 25.85 13.62
N ALA A 319 -13.13 26.23 12.36
CA ALA A 319 -12.37 27.43 12.02
C ALA A 319 -13.05 28.72 12.53
N ASN A 320 -14.37 28.82 12.38
CA ASN A 320 -15.14 29.97 12.88
C ASN A 320 -15.14 30.04 14.42
N LEU A 321 -15.17 28.90 15.11
CA LEU A 321 -15.06 28.86 16.57
C LEU A 321 -13.68 29.28 17.08
N ALA A 322 -12.61 29.01 16.32
CA ALA A 322 -11.24 29.39 16.70
C ALA A 322 -10.93 30.88 16.43
N ALA A 323 -11.76 31.57 15.65
CA ALA A 323 -11.61 32.98 15.32
C ALA A 323 -12.30 33.93 16.35
N HIS A 324 -13.00 33.37 17.34
CA HIS A 324 -13.71 34.07 18.41
C HIS A 324 -13.09 33.74 19.77
#